data_AF-A0A7V5T4U8-F1
#
_entry.id   AF-A0A7V5T4U8-F1
#
_cell.length_a   1.000
_cell.length_b   1.000
_cell.length_c   1.000
_cell.angle_alpha   90.00
_cell.angle_beta   90.00
_cell.angle_gamma   90.00
#
_symmetry.space_group_name_H-M   'P 1'
#
loop_
_entity.id
_entity.type
_entity.pdbx_description
1 polymer ?
#
loop_
_entity_poly.entity_id
_entity_poly.type
_entity_poly.pdbx_seq_one_letter_code
_entity_poly.pdbx_strand_id
1 'polypeptide(L)'
;LFPYREVRRGDVVVFKYPQNPEVNYVKRVVGLPGEAVEIRGTRVFVNGRELPEHRLYVQNPRFDAEDSALQVVREESPPEGARYRVYWESYHAEREEAGFPSGGRYAVGHPFLIPERAYFVMGDNRDDSEDSRFWGTVPQEYVVGRALVVYWSYDERAAAAHGGNLPLRILRYTRWKRVGTLIR
;
A
#
# COMPACT_ATOMS: atom_id res chain seq x y z
N LEU A 1 -5.29 16.29 20.45
CA LEU A 1 -5.78 15.62 19.23
C LEU A 1 -5.13 16.27 18.03
N PHE A 2 -4.60 15.51 17.07
CA PHE A 2 -4.09 16.10 15.82
C PHE A 2 -5.26 16.72 15.03
N PRO A 3 -5.08 17.91 14.41
CA PRO A 3 -6.15 18.55 13.66
C PRO A 3 -6.61 17.66 12.49
N TYR A 4 -7.92 17.53 12.34
CA TYR A 4 -8.53 16.88 11.18
C TYR A 4 -8.25 17.77 9.96
N ARG A 5 -7.51 17.22 8.99
CA ARG A 5 -7.33 17.85 7.67
C ARG A 5 -7.91 16.92 6.61
N GLU A 6 -8.32 17.51 5.50
CA GLU A 6 -8.75 16.73 4.33
C GLU A 6 -7.67 15.72 3.91
N VAL A 7 -8.16 14.56 3.46
CA VAL A 7 -7.35 13.50 2.88
C VAL A 7 -6.69 14.03 1.61
N ARG A 8 -5.38 13.80 1.51
CA ARG A 8 -4.55 14.21 0.38
C ARG A 8 -3.97 12.97 -0.28
N ARG A 9 -3.57 13.13 -1.55
CA ARG A 9 -2.83 12.08 -2.25
C ARG A 9 -1.57 11.71 -1.47
N GLY A 10 -1.30 10.41 -1.37
CA GLY A 10 -0.22 9.84 -0.60
C GLY A 10 -0.57 9.55 0.86
N ASP A 11 -1.71 10.03 1.39
CA ASP A 11 -2.12 9.66 2.75
C ASP A 11 -2.42 8.16 2.82
N VAL A 12 -1.97 7.51 3.89
CA VAL A 12 -2.41 6.15 4.24
C VAL A 12 -3.65 6.26 5.11
N VAL A 13 -4.73 5.64 4.67
CA VAL A 13 -6.06 5.74 5.30
C VAL A 13 -6.55 4.38 5.77
N VAL A 14 -7.22 4.40 6.91
CA VAL A 14 -8.05 3.29 7.40
C VAL A 14 -9.48 3.57 6.96
N PHE A 15 -10.12 2.60 6.33
CA PHE A 15 -11.49 2.75 5.81
C PHE A 15 -12.26 1.45 5.90
N LYS A 16 -13.59 1.55 5.95
CA LYS A 16 -14.49 0.40 5.84
C LYS A 16 -14.45 -0.15 4.43
N TYR A 17 -14.26 -1.46 4.28
CA TYR A 17 -14.16 -2.10 2.97
C TYR A 17 -15.49 -1.97 2.21
N PRO A 18 -15.51 -1.42 0.97
CA PRO A 18 -16.77 -1.13 0.29
C PRO A 18 -17.71 -2.32 0.05
N GLN A 19 -17.17 -3.53 -0.15
CA GLN A 19 -17.99 -4.72 -0.35
C GLN A 19 -18.42 -5.39 0.96
N ASN A 20 -17.74 -5.11 2.08
CA ASN A 20 -18.11 -5.58 3.40
C ASN A 20 -17.68 -4.56 4.48
N PRO A 21 -18.55 -3.60 4.84
CA PRO A 21 -18.21 -2.50 5.74
C PRO A 21 -17.87 -2.89 7.19
N GLU A 22 -18.07 -4.15 7.57
CA GLU A 22 -17.66 -4.70 8.87
C GLU A 22 -16.15 -4.91 8.97
N VAL A 23 -15.44 -4.90 7.83
CA VAL A 23 -13.99 -5.09 7.75
C VAL A 23 -13.30 -3.77 7.45
N ASN A 24 -12.27 -3.43 8.22
CA ASN A 24 -11.44 -2.25 7.95
C ASN A 24 -10.21 -2.62 7.13
N TYR A 25 -9.92 -1.83 6.11
CA TYR A 25 -8.74 -1.95 5.25
C TYR A 25 -7.82 -0.75 5.47
N VAL A 26 -6.53 -0.94 5.17
CA VAL A 26 -5.53 0.12 5.18
C VAL A 26 -4.85 0.18 3.82
N LYS A 27 -4.96 1.31 3.13
CA LYS A 27 -4.36 1.52 1.80
C LYS A 27 -3.91 2.98 1.66
N ARG A 28 -3.11 3.27 0.64
CA ARG A 28 -2.66 4.62 0.31
C ARG A 28 -3.58 5.25 -0.72
N VAL A 29 -3.92 6.52 -0.51
CA VAL A 29 -4.73 7.31 -1.45
C VAL A 29 -3.89 7.68 -2.66
N VAL A 30 -4.27 7.12 -3.81
CA VAL A 30 -3.60 7.34 -5.09
C VAL A 30 -4.35 8.34 -5.96
N GLY A 31 -5.69 8.36 -5.90
CA GLY A 31 -6.54 9.26 -6.67
C GLY A 31 -7.56 10.01 -5.79
N LEU A 32 -7.82 11.27 -6.13
CA LEU A 32 -8.75 12.17 -5.42
C LEU A 32 -10.07 12.32 -6.20
N PRO A 33 -11.14 12.85 -5.57
CA PRO A 33 -12.42 13.10 -6.25
C PRO A 33 -12.25 13.88 -7.56
N GLY A 34 -12.95 13.45 -8.61
CA GLY A 34 -12.96 14.11 -9.92
C GLY A 34 -11.74 13.82 -10.80
N GLU A 35 -10.74 13.09 -10.32
CA GLU A 35 -9.55 12.75 -11.11
C GLU A 35 -9.72 11.46 -11.91
N ALA A 36 -8.98 11.35 -13.01
CA ALA A 36 -8.84 10.11 -13.77
C ALA A 36 -7.53 9.41 -13.40
N VAL A 37 -7.63 8.17 -12.92
CA VAL A 37 -6.46 7.30 -12.64
C VAL A 37 -6.31 6.28 -13.75
N GLU A 38 -5.07 6.00 -14.15
CA GLU A 38 -4.73 4.96 -15.11
C GLU A 38 -3.43 4.26 -14.70
N ILE A 39 -3.39 2.94 -14.82
CA ILE A 39 -2.22 2.11 -14.57
C ILE A 39 -1.75 1.52 -15.90
N ARG A 40 -0.49 1.75 -16.25
CA ARG A 40 0.17 1.20 -17.45
C ARG A 40 1.43 0.45 -16.99
N GLY A 41 1.39 -0.88 -17.07
CA GLY A 41 2.44 -1.73 -16.50
C GLY A 41 2.60 -1.46 -15.00
N THR A 42 3.80 -1.04 -14.59
CA THR A 42 4.14 -0.72 -13.18
C THR A 42 3.96 0.77 -12.83
N ARG A 43 3.43 1.58 -13.77
CA ARG A 43 3.33 3.04 -13.63
C ARG A 43 1.90 3.48 -13.47
N VAL A 44 1.70 4.45 -12.58
CA VAL A 44 0.41 5.06 -12.28
C VAL A 44 0.37 6.46 -12.86
N PHE A 45 -0.72 6.81 -13.50
CA PHE A 45 -0.99 8.12 -14.09
C PHE A 45 -2.23 8.72 -13.44
N VAL A 46 -2.18 10.01 -13.14
CA VAL A 46 -3.33 10.80 -12.65
C VAL A 46 -3.54 11.96 -13.60
N ASN A 47 -4.73 12.06 -14.18
CA ASN A 47 -5.07 13.04 -15.21
C ASN A 47 -4.03 13.05 -16.37
N GLY A 48 -3.58 11.86 -16.76
CA GLY A 48 -2.59 11.65 -17.83
C GLY A 48 -1.13 11.93 -17.47
N ARG A 49 -0.83 12.38 -16.23
CA ARG A 49 0.54 12.64 -15.77
C ARG A 49 1.02 11.49 -14.88
N GLU A 50 2.24 10.99 -15.11
CA GLU A 50 2.81 9.94 -14.23
C GLU A 50 2.89 10.46 -12.79
N LEU A 51 2.38 9.65 -11.87
CA LEU A 51 2.48 9.87 -10.45
C LEU A 51 3.92 9.55 -10.02
N PRO A 52 4.67 10.48 -9.39
CA PRO A 52 6.03 10.19 -8.97
C PRO A 52 6.03 9.22 -7.78
N GLU A 53 6.49 8.00 -8.02
CA GLU A 53 6.57 6.93 -7.04
C GLU A 53 7.99 6.34 -6.99
N HIS A 54 8.49 6.08 -5.78
CA HIS A 54 9.79 5.42 -5.63
C HIS A 54 9.59 3.90 -5.74
N ARG A 55 9.89 3.34 -6.91
CA ARG A 55 9.65 1.93 -7.23
C ARG A 55 10.82 1.05 -6.83
N LEU A 56 10.50 0.02 -6.06
CA LEU A 56 11.40 -1.07 -5.69
C LEU A 56 10.82 -2.37 -6.26
N TYR A 57 11.71 -3.20 -6.80
CA TYR A 57 11.40 -4.54 -7.24
C TYR A 57 11.93 -5.52 -6.21
N VAL A 58 11.03 -6.35 -5.70
CA VAL A 58 11.29 -7.25 -4.58
C VAL A 58 11.06 -8.68 -4.99
N GLN A 59 11.73 -9.60 -4.32
CA GLN A 59 11.34 -11.00 -4.32
C GLN A 59 10.61 -11.26 -3.02
N ASN A 60 9.33 -11.63 -3.10
CA ASN A 60 8.61 -12.08 -1.92
C ASN A 60 9.19 -13.45 -1.50
N PRO A 61 9.72 -13.59 -0.27
CA PRO A 61 10.12 -14.89 0.21
C PRO A 61 8.92 -15.84 0.12
N ARG A 62 9.16 -17.10 -0.29
CA ARG A 62 8.13 -18.14 -0.23
C ARG A 62 7.54 -18.17 1.19
N PHE A 63 6.26 -18.49 1.31
CA PHE A 63 5.47 -18.41 2.56
C PHE A 63 6.13 -19.10 3.80
N ASP A 64 7.11 -19.97 3.57
CA ASP A 64 7.90 -20.77 4.51
C ASP A 64 9.28 -20.19 4.91
N ALA A 65 9.68 -19.02 4.41
CA ALA A 65 10.98 -18.43 4.79
C ALA A 65 10.98 -17.89 6.23
N GLU A 66 12.11 -18.09 6.92
CA GLU A 66 12.33 -17.61 8.30
C GLU A 66 12.28 -16.08 8.44
N ASP A 67 12.56 -15.35 7.34
CA ASP A 67 12.48 -13.89 7.29
C ASP A 67 11.33 -13.45 6.36
N SER A 68 10.34 -12.73 6.91
CA SER A 68 9.23 -12.16 6.15
C SER A 68 9.57 -10.79 5.53
N ALA A 69 10.82 -10.34 5.62
CA ALA A 69 11.26 -9.11 4.98
C ALA A 69 11.34 -9.28 3.45
N LEU A 70 10.77 -8.31 2.72
CA LEU A 70 10.91 -8.23 1.26
C LEU A 70 12.38 -8.04 0.89
N GLN A 71 12.90 -8.91 0.03
CA GLN A 71 14.26 -8.78 -0.49
C GLN A 71 14.25 -7.88 -1.72
N VAL A 72 14.89 -6.71 -1.64
CA VAL A 72 14.98 -5.77 -2.77
C VAL A 72 16.01 -6.29 -3.76
N VAL A 73 15.56 -6.58 -4.98
CA VAL A 73 16.40 -7.06 -6.09
C VAL A 73 16.84 -5.89 -6.97
N ARG A 74 16.00 -4.86 -7.11
CA ARG A 74 16.30 -3.64 -7.86
C ARG A 74 15.55 -2.45 -7.25
N GLU A 75 16.18 -1.28 -7.22
CA GLU A 75 15.58 -0.01 -6.82
C GLU A 75 15.77 0.99 -7.97
N GLU A 76 14.70 1.63 -8.40
CA GLU A 76 14.80 2.77 -9.32
C GLU A 76 15.18 4.03 -8.55
N SER A 77 15.96 4.93 -9.16
CA SER A 77 16.20 6.25 -8.57
C SER A 77 14.85 6.96 -8.32
N PRO A 78 14.60 7.50 -7.12
CA PRO A 78 13.34 8.16 -6.81
C PRO A 78 13.13 9.38 -7.71
N PRO A 79 12.02 9.48 -8.45
CA PRO A 79 11.74 10.67 -9.24
C PRO A 79 11.47 11.87 -8.34
N GLU A 80 11.65 13.08 -8.88
CA GLU A 80 11.34 14.30 -8.14
C GLU A 80 9.87 14.29 -7.67
N GLY A 81 9.66 14.60 -6.40
CA GLY A 81 8.32 14.60 -5.79
C GLY A 81 7.82 13.23 -5.33
N ALA A 82 8.60 12.15 -5.47
CA ALA A 82 8.25 10.86 -4.88
C ALA A 82 8.20 10.96 -3.35
N ARG A 83 7.06 10.56 -2.75
CA ARG A 83 6.82 10.69 -1.30
C ARG A 83 6.90 9.37 -0.54
N TYR A 84 6.72 8.25 -1.24
CA TYR A 84 6.62 6.93 -0.65
C TYR A 84 7.22 5.88 -1.58
N ARG A 85 7.53 4.72 -0.98
CA ARG A 85 8.02 3.54 -1.68
C ARG A 85 6.86 2.64 -2.08
N VAL A 86 6.97 2.04 -3.25
CA VAL A 86 6.05 1.02 -3.74
C VAL A 86 6.87 -0.18 -4.19
N TYR A 87 6.31 -1.37 -3.99
CA TYR A 87 6.98 -2.63 -4.16
C TYR A 87 6.26 -3.42 -5.25
N TRP A 88 7.01 -3.83 -6.26
CA TRP A 88 6.58 -4.71 -7.34
C TRP A 88 7.38 -6.01 -7.28
N GLU A 89 6.81 -7.12 -7.74
CA GLU A 89 7.54 -8.37 -7.86
C GLU A 89 8.66 -8.27 -8.91
N SER A 90 9.77 -8.97 -8.66
CA SER A 90 11.01 -8.82 -9.44
C SER A 90 10.88 -9.17 -10.92
N TYR A 91 9.92 -10.03 -11.29
CA TYR A 91 9.67 -10.38 -12.70
C TYR A 91 9.19 -9.18 -13.53
N HIS A 92 8.75 -8.09 -12.90
CA HIS A 92 8.44 -6.82 -13.58
C HIS A 92 9.69 -6.02 -13.97
N ALA A 93 10.83 -6.22 -13.32
CA ALA A 93 12.05 -5.45 -13.56
C ALA A 93 12.63 -5.66 -14.97
N GLU A 94 12.25 -6.76 -15.62
CA GLU A 94 12.74 -7.18 -16.94
C GLU A 94 11.67 -7.05 -18.04
N ARG A 95 10.44 -6.65 -17.68
CA ARG A 95 9.29 -6.59 -18.58
C ARG A 95 8.52 -5.28 -18.43
N GLU A 96 9.11 -4.21 -18.95
CA GLU A 96 8.55 -2.85 -18.87
C GLU A 96 7.20 -2.72 -19.60
N GLU A 97 6.95 -3.57 -20.61
CA GLU A 97 5.73 -3.56 -21.45
C GLU A 97 4.72 -4.67 -21.12
N ALA A 98 5.04 -5.59 -20.21
CA ALA A 98 4.05 -6.57 -19.78
C ALA A 98 2.99 -5.82 -18.96
N GLY A 99 1.78 -5.69 -19.51
CA GLY A 99 0.64 -5.07 -18.82
C GLY A 99 0.49 -5.58 -17.39
N PHE A 100 -0.18 -4.78 -16.56
CA PHE A 100 -0.44 -5.11 -15.16
C PHE A 100 -0.98 -6.57 -15.04
N PRO A 101 -0.31 -7.51 -14.34
CA PRO A 101 -0.54 -8.95 -14.54
C PRO A 101 -1.79 -9.50 -13.88
N SER A 102 -2.61 -8.66 -13.25
CA SER A 102 -3.70 -9.14 -12.42
C SER A 102 -5.05 -8.61 -12.90
N GLY A 103 -6.09 -9.40 -12.65
CA GLY A 103 -7.48 -9.17 -13.05
C GLY A 103 -8.16 -7.95 -12.42
N GLY A 104 -7.39 -6.90 -12.14
CA GLY A 104 -7.90 -5.58 -11.82
C GLY A 104 -8.73 -5.04 -12.99
N ARG A 105 -9.95 -4.62 -12.67
CA ARG A 105 -10.94 -4.12 -13.64
C ARG A 105 -10.91 -2.60 -13.77
N TYR A 106 -10.45 -1.90 -12.74
CA TYR A 106 -10.57 -0.45 -12.64
C TYR A 106 -9.22 0.20 -12.83
N ALA A 107 -9.18 1.21 -13.71
CA ALA A 107 -8.01 2.00 -14.06
C ALA A 107 -6.86 1.23 -14.76
N VAL A 108 -6.98 -0.08 -15.02
CA VAL A 108 -5.91 -0.87 -15.63
C VAL A 108 -5.97 -0.77 -17.15
N GLY A 109 -4.92 -0.22 -17.78
CA GLY A 109 -4.82 -0.08 -19.24
C GLY A 109 -5.74 0.97 -19.86
N HIS A 110 -6.60 1.61 -19.06
CA HIS A 110 -7.46 2.71 -19.48
C HIS A 110 -7.79 3.64 -18.30
N PRO A 111 -8.03 4.95 -18.54
CA PRO A 111 -8.44 5.87 -17.49
C PRO A 111 -9.73 5.44 -16.79
N PHE A 112 -9.80 5.68 -15.49
CA PHE A 112 -10.97 5.51 -14.66
C PHE A 112 -11.24 6.81 -13.89
N LEU A 113 -12.40 7.42 -14.15
CA LEU A 113 -12.82 8.65 -13.50
C LEU A 113 -13.35 8.35 -12.10
N ILE A 114 -12.77 9.00 -11.09
CA ILE A 114 -13.17 8.86 -9.69
C ILE A 114 -14.40 9.73 -9.46
N PRO A 115 -15.52 9.15 -8.97
CA PRO A 115 -16.71 9.93 -8.63
C PRO A 115 -16.41 11.00 -7.59
N GLU A 116 -17.23 12.04 -7.58
CA GLU A 116 -17.23 13.02 -6.49
C GLU A 116 -17.39 12.31 -5.14
N ARG A 117 -16.71 12.84 -4.11
CA ARG A 117 -16.71 12.29 -2.73
C ARG A 117 -16.22 10.84 -2.62
N ALA A 118 -15.32 10.41 -3.50
CA ALA A 118 -14.67 9.10 -3.40
C ALA A 118 -13.16 9.19 -3.64
N TYR A 119 -12.44 8.17 -3.19
CA TYR A 119 -10.99 8.05 -3.37
C TYR A 119 -10.65 6.76 -4.13
N PHE A 120 -9.57 6.78 -4.89
CA PHE A 120 -8.95 5.58 -5.44
C PHE A 120 -7.72 5.25 -4.59
N VAL A 121 -7.65 4.05 -4.03
CA VAL A 121 -6.62 3.65 -3.08
C VAL A 121 -5.88 2.41 -3.55
N MET A 122 -4.57 2.34 -3.30
CA MET A 122 -3.73 1.20 -3.65
C MET A 122 -2.85 0.79 -2.48
N GLY A 123 -2.49 -0.49 -2.43
CA GLY A 123 -1.45 -0.97 -1.52
C GLY A 123 -0.06 -0.58 -2.03
N ASP A 124 0.87 -0.40 -1.09
CA ASP A 124 2.28 -0.16 -1.42
C ASP A 124 2.93 -1.45 -1.95
N ASN A 125 2.48 -2.64 -1.52
CA ASN A 125 2.83 -3.92 -2.16
C ASN A 125 1.88 -4.17 -3.34
N ARG A 126 2.34 -3.88 -4.56
CA ARG A 126 1.48 -3.65 -5.72
C ARG A 126 0.91 -4.93 -6.32
N ASP A 127 1.67 -6.00 -6.34
CA ASP A 127 1.20 -7.29 -6.86
C ASP A 127 0.41 -8.08 -5.80
N ASP A 128 0.65 -7.81 -4.52
CA ASP A 128 0.03 -8.50 -3.38
C ASP A 128 -0.90 -7.55 -2.59
N SER A 129 -1.79 -6.87 -3.32
CA SER A 129 -2.79 -6.00 -2.71
C SER A 129 -4.09 -6.00 -3.51
N GLU A 130 -5.13 -6.59 -2.92
CA GLU A 130 -6.50 -6.38 -3.34
C GLU A 130 -6.97 -4.98 -2.89
N ASP A 131 -7.08 -4.05 -3.84
CA ASP A 131 -7.40 -2.64 -3.63
C ASP A 131 -8.27 -2.08 -4.76
N SER A 132 -8.34 -0.75 -4.94
CA SER A 132 -9.27 -0.11 -5.86
C SER A 132 -9.17 -0.60 -7.31
N ARG A 133 -8.03 -1.19 -7.71
CA ARG A 133 -7.88 -1.86 -9.00
C ARG A 133 -8.90 -2.99 -9.21
N PHE A 134 -9.34 -3.65 -8.14
CA PHE A 134 -10.24 -4.81 -8.17
C PHE A 134 -11.69 -4.45 -7.86
N TRP A 135 -11.93 -3.55 -6.90
CA TRP A 135 -13.27 -3.25 -6.38
C TRP A 135 -13.75 -1.81 -6.57
N GLY A 136 -12.97 -0.94 -7.23
CA GLY A 136 -13.36 0.44 -7.52
C GLY A 136 -13.03 1.41 -6.39
N THR A 137 -13.86 2.41 -6.13
CA THR A 137 -13.51 3.52 -5.23
C THR A 137 -13.98 3.33 -3.79
N VAL A 138 -13.35 4.07 -2.88
CA VAL A 138 -13.77 4.19 -1.48
C VAL A 138 -14.59 5.46 -1.31
N PRO A 139 -15.87 5.38 -0.91
CA PRO A 139 -16.63 6.56 -0.51
C PRO A 139 -15.91 7.32 0.61
N GLN A 140 -15.86 8.65 0.55
CA GLN A 140 -15.19 9.48 1.55
C GLN A 140 -15.71 9.23 2.96
N GLU A 141 -17.00 8.93 3.11
CA GLU A 141 -17.64 8.60 4.39
C GLU A 141 -17.20 7.26 4.99
N TYR A 142 -16.60 6.37 4.18
CA TYR A 142 -16.05 5.10 4.67
C TYR A 142 -14.66 5.28 5.27
N VAL A 143 -14.01 6.43 5.04
CA VAL A 143 -12.72 6.74 5.64
C VAL A 143 -12.89 7.02 7.13
N VAL A 144 -12.34 6.13 7.96
CA VAL A 144 -12.38 6.21 9.42
C VAL A 144 -11.33 7.20 9.92
N GLY A 145 -10.15 7.22 9.29
CA GLY A 145 -9.08 8.13 9.65
C GLY A 145 -7.77 7.87 8.90
N ARG A 146 -6.76 8.71 9.16
CA ARG A 146 -5.41 8.53 8.60
C ARG A 146 -4.57 7.70 9.57
N ALA A 147 -3.82 6.73 9.05
CA ALA A 147 -2.81 6.05 9.84
C ALA A 147 -1.62 7.01 10.01
N LEU A 148 -1.36 7.48 11.24
CA LEU A 148 -0.34 8.52 11.50
C LEU A 148 0.97 7.93 12.02
N VAL A 149 0.90 6.89 12.83
CA VAL A 149 2.04 6.31 13.54
C VAL A 149 1.85 4.81 13.61
N VAL A 150 2.91 4.05 13.32
CA VAL A 150 2.97 2.64 13.72
C VAL A 150 3.16 2.61 15.23
N TYR A 151 2.09 2.37 15.98
CA TYR A 151 2.11 2.41 17.44
C TYR A 151 2.72 1.13 18.05
N TRP A 152 2.58 -0.01 17.37
CA TRP A 152 3.16 -1.29 17.78
C TRP A 152 3.33 -2.21 16.57
N SER A 153 4.44 -2.95 16.54
CA SER A 153 4.70 -3.99 15.54
C SER A 153 5.34 -5.17 16.26
N TYR A 154 4.70 -6.33 16.16
CA TYR A 154 5.09 -7.55 16.86
C TYR A 154 5.36 -8.66 15.84
N ASP A 155 6.41 -9.45 16.08
CA ASP A 155 6.77 -10.60 15.25
C ASP A 155 6.20 -11.89 15.84
N GLU A 156 4.96 -12.22 15.49
CA GLU A 156 4.27 -13.41 16.03
C GLU A 156 4.95 -14.71 15.61
N ARG A 157 5.59 -14.77 14.44
CA ARG A 157 6.26 -15.99 13.96
C ARG A 157 7.55 -16.25 14.73
N ALA A 158 8.40 -15.23 14.87
CA ALA A 158 9.58 -15.32 15.70
C ALA A 158 9.22 -15.65 17.16
N ALA A 159 8.11 -15.09 17.65
CA ALA A 159 7.59 -15.39 18.98
C ALA A 159 7.00 -16.79 19.13
N ALA A 160 6.38 -17.36 18.08
CA ALA A 160 5.81 -18.71 18.09
C ALA A 160 6.88 -19.79 17.96
N ALA A 161 7.98 -19.50 17.26
CA ALA A 161 9.13 -20.39 17.11
C ALA A 161 9.96 -20.55 18.41
N HIS A 162 9.73 -19.71 19.43
CA HIS A 162 10.49 -19.71 20.68
C HIS A 162 9.55 -19.83 21.91
N GLY A 163 9.68 -20.92 22.68
CA GLY A 163 8.97 -21.08 23.96
C GLY A 163 9.46 -20.10 25.04
N GLY A 164 8.58 -19.67 25.96
CA GLY A 164 8.93 -18.80 27.10
C GLY A 164 7.76 -17.99 27.66
N ASN A 165 7.98 -17.34 28.82
CA ASN A 165 6.94 -16.59 29.54
C ASN A 165 6.48 -15.35 28.73
N LEU A 166 5.16 -15.16 28.63
CA LEU A 166 4.48 -14.11 27.84
C LEU A 166 5.12 -12.71 27.89
N PRO A 167 5.49 -12.14 29.07
CA PRO A 167 6.12 -10.81 29.13
C PRO A 167 7.49 -10.73 28.43
N LEU A 168 8.31 -11.78 28.47
CA LEU A 168 9.62 -11.80 27.79
C LEU A 168 9.47 -11.93 26.27
N ARG A 169 8.44 -12.66 25.80
CA ARG A 169 8.11 -12.75 24.38
C ARG A 169 7.68 -11.40 23.81
N ILE A 170 6.89 -10.63 24.55
CA ILE A 170 6.45 -9.29 24.14
C ILE A 170 7.66 -8.36 23.98
N LEU A 171 8.58 -8.35 24.95
CA LEU A 171 9.78 -7.51 24.90
C LEU A 171 10.70 -7.85 23.72
N ARG A 172 10.92 -9.14 23.47
CA ARG A 172 11.95 -9.62 22.54
C ARG A 172 11.52 -9.55 21.06
N TYR A 173 10.23 -9.76 20.79
CA TYR A 173 9.69 -9.82 19.42
C TYR A 173 8.91 -8.58 19.02
N THR A 174 8.82 -7.58 19.90
CA THR A 174 8.42 -6.24 19.47
C THR A 174 9.51 -5.66 18.58
N ARG A 175 9.14 -5.26 17.35
CA ARG A 175 10.03 -4.60 16.40
C ARG A 175 10.16 -3.13 16.76
N TRP A 176 10.88 -2.83 17.85
CA TRP A 176 11.03 -1.50 18.46
C TRP A 176 11.41 -0.39 17.47
N LYS A 177 12.20 -0.71 16.43
CA LYS A 177 12.60 0.25 15.38
C LYS A 177 11.42 0.78 14.55
N ARG A 178 10.26 0.12 14.56
CA ARG A 178 9.04 0.54 13.85
C ARG A 178 8.09 1.34 14.73
N VAL A 179 8.22 1.22 16.06
CA VAL A 179 7.39 1.93 17.03
C VAL A 179 7.70 3.42 16.96
N GLY A 180 6.68 4.25 16.75
CA GLY A 180 6.85 5.71 16.60
C GLY A 180 7.25 6.16 15.19
N THR A 181 7.35 5.24 14.21
CA THR A 181 7.58 5.62 12.81
C THR A 181 6.36 6.36 12.27
N LEU A 182 6.56 7.60 11.84
CA LEU A 182 5.56 8.38 11.13
C LEU A 182 5.29 7.74 9.77
N ILE A 183 4.02 7.48 9.49
CA ILE A 183 3.60 6.99 8.18
C ILE A 183 3.62 8.20 7.23
N ARG A 184 4.50 8.15 6.23
CA ARG A 184 4.67 9.18 5.19
C ARG A 184 4.34 8.62 3.81
#